data_AF-A0A1C6IR17-F1
#
_entry.id   AF-A0A1C6IR17-F1
#
_cell.length_a   1.000
_cell.length_b   1.000
_cell.length_c   1.000
_cell.angle_alpha   90.00
_cell.angle_beta   90.00
_cell.angle_gamma   90.00
#
_symmetry.space_group_name_H-M   'P 1'
#
loop_
_entity.id
_entity.type
_entity.pdbx_description
1 polymer ?
#
loop_
_entity_poly.entity_id
_entity_poly.type
_entity_poly.pdbx_seq_one_letter_code
_entity_poly.pdbx_strand_id
1 'polypeptide(L)'
;MNVKKICAYAVATFLILTVAFRLVAGEGFESGTVTSQMVREKAVTPEILTNTVLEQVFVSECDRITELTLLGTNYGKNVDDELRLTVLDGDGQTVASAGLNTAGLPDSFLWSIPVENSTGGHRGEMLTLQVTSVAGSTGNAVSLFYGDTISAGKYELDIPVEHPLSVDGDAVTGQLCLSVRGESRYPLARYYWHTMAALLVLLLLFCWWMIDSDRRGRSNLILRLLSAATRYRFLLKQLVQRDFKTKYKRSILGVLWSFMNPLLTMMVMYIVFSTLFKSNIVNFPVYLLTGIVCWNFFSEVTGSCLTSITGNTALITKVYVPKYMYPLSRAISSTVNLGLSLIPLVIVMLLTGTRLTVRILLLPFPILCLFLFSFGMGLLLASMMVFFRDTQFLWGVISMLWMYLTPIFYDAEIIPAQYMTLYKMNPLYHIIRIMRILLINGVSPEPKAYLLCAAVSLIPLFLGALVFKKAQDRFVLYL
;
A
#
# COMPACT_ATOMS: atom_id res chain seq x y z
N MET A 1 -37.60 11.38 -10.44
CA MET A 1 -36.48 10.98 -9.56
C MET A 1 -36.74 11.61 -8.19
N ASN A 2 -36.81 10.84 -7.10
CA ASN A 2 -37.12 11.41 -5.78
C ASN A 2 -35.80 11.76 -5.05
N VAL A 3 -35.38 13.03 -5.17
CA VAL A 3 -34.09 13.53 -4.63
C VAL A 3 -33.98 13.31 -3.12
N LYS A 4 -35.09 13.44 -2.38
CA LYS A 4 -35.15 13.16 -0.93
C LYS A 4 -34.76 11.71 -0.62
N LYS A 5 -35.28 10.73 -1.38
CA LYS A 5 -34.94 9.31 -1.19
C LYS A 5 -33.46 9.05 -1.46
N ILE A 6 -32.90 9.64 -2.52
CA ILE A 6 -31.47 9.48 -2.85
C ILE A 6 -30.58 10.05 -1.75
N CYS A 7 -30.90 11.24 -1.24
CA CYS A 7 -30.18 11.84 -0.11
C CYS A 7 -30.29 10.98 1.15
N ALA A 8 -31.47 10.46 1.47
CA ALA A 8 -31.67 9.56 2.62
C ALA A 8 -30.84 8.28 2.49
N TYR A 9 -30.82 7.65 1.31
CA TYR A 9 -29.98 6.48 1.06
C TYR A 9 -28.49 6.81 1.19
N ALA A 10 -28.03 7.94 0.64
CA ALA A 10 -26.64 8.34 0.73
C ALA A 10 -26.18 8.52 2.19
N VAL A 11 -26.99 9.19 3.02
CA VAL A 11 -26.70 9.38 4.45
C VAL A 11 -26.72 8.04 5.19
N ALA A 12 -27.73 7.20 4.96
CA ALA A 12 -27.82 5.89 5.60
C ALA A 12 -26.62 4.99 5.22
N THR A 13 -26.26 4.94 3.94
CA THR A 13 -25.09 4.20 3.47
C THR A 13 -23.80 4.74 4.06
N PHE A 14 -23.63 6.06 4.17
CA PHE A 14 -22.45 6.66 4.80
C PHE A 14 -22.30 6.25 6.27
N LEU A 15 -23.39 6.30 7.05
CA LEU A 15 -23.37 5.88 8.45
C LEU A 15 -23.02 4.40 8.61
N ILE A 16 -23.66 3.54 7.81
CA ILE A 16 -23.39 2.10 7.83
C ILE A 16 -21.92 1.82 7.47
N LEU A 17 -21.42 2.43 6.41
CA LEU A 17 -20.03 2.24 5.97
C LEU A 17 -19.02 2.76 6.97
N THR A 18 -19.32 3.87 7.66
CA THR A 18 -18.43 4.43 8.69
C THR A 18 -18.28 3.46 9.86
N VAL A 19 -19.39 2.96 10.39
CA VAL A 19 -19.35 1.99 11.50
C VAL A 19 -18.73 0.67 11.04
N ALA A 20 -19.12 0.16 9.87
CA ALA A 20 -18.58 -1.07 9.31
C ALA A 20 -17.07 -0.98 9.06
N PHE A 21 -16.58 0.14 8.51
CA PHE A 21 -15.15 0.37 8.32
C PHE A 21 -14.40 0.26 9.65
N ARG A 22 -14.90 0.91 10.70
CA ARG A 22 -14.24 0.89 12.01
C ARG A 22 -14.19 -0.52 12.61
N LEU A 23 -15.26 -1.29 12.48
CA LEU A 23 -15.32 -2.68 12.94
C LEU A 23 -14.37 -3.59 12.18
N VAL A 24 -14.25 -3.41 10.86
CA VAL A 24 -13.44 -4.27 9.99
C VAL A 24 -11.96 -3.91 10.05
N ALA A 25 -11.63 -2.62 10.18
CA ALA A 25 -10.26 -2.14 10.17
C ALA A 25 -9.46 -2.60 11.39
N GLY A 26 -10.12 -2.74 12.55
CA GLY A 26 -9.52 -3.27 13.78
C GLY A 26 -8.29 -2.48 14.25
N GLU A 27 -7.41 -3.15 14.99
CA GLU A 27 -6.23 -2.55 15.62
C GLU A 27 -5.16 -2.07 14.63
N GLY A 28 -5.07 -2.68 13.44
CA GLY A 28 -4.11 -2.29 12.40
C GLY A 28 -4.32 -0.87 11.86
N PHE A 29 -5.51 -0.31 12.04
CA PHE A 29 -5.79 1.10 11.72
C PHE A 29 -5.33 2.06 12.82
N GLU A 30 -5.23 1.59 14.07
CA GLU A 30 -4.83 2.40 15.22
C GLU A 30 -3.34 2.35 15.48
N SER A 31 -2.73 1.20 15.23
CA SER A 31 -1.31 0.95 15.48
C SER A 31 -0.72 0.05 14.42
N GLY A 32 0.59 0.16 14.22
CA GLY A 32 1.36 -0.74 13.38
C GLY A 32 2.69 -1.06 14.01
N THR A 33 3.32 -2.13 13.51
CA THR A 33 4.66 -2.51 13.91
C THR A 33 5.68 -1.73 13.10
N VAL A 34 6.66 -1.15 13.78
CA VAL A 34 7.83 -0.52 13.17
C VAL A 34 9.06 -1.31 13.59
N THR A 35 9.95 -1.55 12.65
CA THR A 35 11.22 -2.25 12.88
C THR A 35 12.33 -1.36 12.34
N SER A 36 13.29 -1.00 13.20
CA SER A 36 14.45 -0.21 12.79
C SER A 36 15.39 -1.03 11.92
N GLN A 37 16.12 -0.37 11.02
CA GLN A 37 17.16 -1.02 10.23
C GLN A 37 18.34 -1.43 11.12
N MET A 38 18.94 -2.58 10.80
CA MET A 38 20.13 -3.10 11.48
C MET A 38 21.37 -2.81 10.63
N VAL A 39 22.46 -2.43 11.31
CA VAL A 39 23.79 -2.23 10.72
C VAL A 39 24.46 -3.57 10.43
N ARG A 40 25.25 -3.66 9.36
CA ARG A 40 26.06 -4.83 8.99
C ARG A 40 27.17 -5.08 10.00
N GLU A 41 27.44 -6.34 10.24
CA GLU A 41 28.54 -6.82 11.08
C GLU A 41 29.91 -6.46 10.49
N LYS A 42 30.75 -5.77 11.26
CA LYS A 42 32.14 -5.43 10.89
C LYS A 42 33.14 -5.93 11.92
N ALA A 43 32.81 -5.81 13.19
CA ALA A 43 33.65 -6.23 14.31
C ALA A 43 32.78 -6.71 15.49
N VAL A 44 33.44 -7.21 16.53
CA VAL A 44 32.81 -7.80 17.73
C VAL A 44 33.30 -7.06 18.97
N THR A 45 32.41 -6.81 19.92
CA THR A 45 32.76 -6.22 21.23
C THR A 45 33.65 -7.17 22.04
N PRO A 46 34.32 -6.69 23.09
CA PRO A 46 34.86 -7.58 24.13
C PRO A 46 33.78 -8.52 24.71
N GLU A 47 34.20 -9.62 25.34
CA GLU A 47 33.32 -10.48 26.15
C GLU A 47 32.64 -9.61 27.23
N ILE A 48 31.30 -9.67 27.32
CA ILE A 48 30.52 -8.87 28.27
C ILE A 48 30.63 -9.52 29.64
N LEU A 49 31.55 -9.02 30.47
CA LEU A 49 31.73 -9.49 31.84
C LEU A 49 30.76 -8.80 32.80
N THR A 50 30.65 -9.26 34.05
CA THR A 50 29.75 -8.67 35.06
C THR A 50 29.98 -7.17 35.29
N ASN A 51 31.20 -6.67 35.08
CA ASN A 51 31.53 -5.25 35.24
C ASN A 51 31.46 -4.45 33.93
N THR A 52 31.21 -5.12 32.81
CA THR A 52 31.21 -4.49 31.49
C THR A 52 29.83 -3.91 31.21
N VAL A 53 29.80 -2.64 30.82
CA VAL A 53 28.60 -1.90 30.46
C VAL A 53 28.72 -1.45 29.01
N LEU A 54 27.87 -1.99 28.15
CA LEU A 54 27.73 -1.54 26.77
C LEU A 54 26.60 -0.53 26.67
N GLU A 55 26.85 0.63 26.08
CA GLU A 55 25.85 1.68 25.88
C GLU A 55 25.74 2.08 24.41
N GLN A 56 24.52 2.04 23.87
CA GLN A 56 24.21 2.49 22.52
C GLN A 56 23.03 3.47 22.56
N VAL A 57 23.26 4.72 22.15
CA VAL A 57 22.19 5.69 21.96
C VAL A 57 21.55 5.47 20.59
N PHE A 58 20.23 5.45 20.54
CA PHE A 58 19.45 5.36 19.30
C PHE A 58 18.18 6.21 19.39
N VAL A 59 17.66 6.64 18.24
CA VAL A 59 16.38 7.35 18.18
C VAL A 59 15.26 6.31 18.06
N SER A 60 14.30 6.35 18.98
CA SER A 60 13.17 5.41 18.94
C SER A 60 12.19 5.76 17.81
N GLU A 61 11.96 4.82 16.90
CA GLU A 61 10.95 4.98 15.83
C GLU A 61 9.54 4.52 16.27
N CYS A 62 9.43 3.86 17.42
CA CYS A 62 8.19 3.28 17.95
C CYS A 62 7.72 4.00 19.22
N ASP A 63 6.42 3.91 19.50
CA ASP A 63 5.86 4.48 20.72
C ASP A 63 6.09 3.55 21.92
N ARG A 64 6.06 2.23 21.69
CA ARG A 64 6.33 1.20 22.70
C ARG A 64 7.24 0.13 22.10
N ILE A 65 8.29 -0.25 22.82
CA ILE A 65 9.23 -1.30 22.39
C ILE A 65 8.64 -2.66 22.77
N THR A 66 8.65 -3.60 21.83
CA THR A 66 8.13 -4.96 22.05
C THR A 66 9.22 -6.01 21.96
N GLU A 67 10.25 -5.77 21.15
CA GLU A 67 11.31 -6.73 20.86
C GLU A 67 12.61 -6.00 20.52
N LEU A 68 13.72 -6.46 21.07
CA LEU A 68 15.07 -6.04 20.75
C LEU A 68 15.78 -7.21 20.07
N THR A 69 16.29 -7.00 18.86
CA THR A 69 17.06 -8.02 18.15
C THR A 69 18.52 -7.59 18.10
N LEU A 70 19.40 -8.46 18.60
CA LEU A 70 20.85 -8.26 18.61
C LEU A 70 21.54 -9.36 17.82
N LEU A 71 22.62 -9.03 17.12
CA LEU A 71 23.52 -10.02 16.56
C LEU A 71 24.65 -10.30 17.56
N GLY A 72 24.77 -11.54 18.01
CA GLY A 72 25.78 -11.93 18.99
C GLY A 72 26.48 -13.25 18.67
N THR A 73 27.60 -13.48 19.33
CA THR A 73 28.43 -14.68 19.22
C THR A 73 28.81 -15.18 20.61
N ASN A 74 28.86 -16.51 20.73
CA ASN A 74 29.43 -17.20 21.88
C ASN A 74 30.77 -17.87 21.53
N TYR A 75 31.33 -17.57 20.35
CA TYR A 75 32.54 -18.19 19.79
C TYR A 75 32.48 -19.73 19.76
N GLY A 76 31.28 -20.30 19.64
CA GLY A 76 31.05 -21.74 19.71
C GLY A 76 31.18 -22.35 21.11
N LYS A 77 31.28 -21.52 22.17
CA LYS A 77 31.32 -21.96 23.56
C LYS A 77 29.90 -22.11 24.11
N ASN A 78 29.71 -23.05 25.04
CA ASN A 78 28.46 -23.13 25.79
C ASN A 78 28.52 -22.13 26.95
N VAL A 79 27.78 -21.02 26.84
CA VAL A 79 27.80 -19.92 27.81
C VAL A 79 26.51 -19.94 28.62
N ASP A 80 26.63 -20.10 29.93
CA ASP A 80 25.51 -20.07 30.88
C ASP A 80 25.59 -18.76 31.68
N ASP A 81 24.90 -17.75 31.16
CA ASP A 81 24.83 -16.39 31.69
C ASP A 81 23.44 -15.79 31.36
N GLU A 82 23.10 -14.69 32.02
CA GLU A 82 21.92 -13.90 31.74
C GLU A 82 22.34 -12.47 31.37
N LEU A 83 22.09 -12.08 30.12
CA LEU A 83 22.23 -10.70 29.70
C LEU A 83 20.99 -9.91 30.10
N ARG A 84 21.21 -8.78 30.77
CA ARG A 84 20.18 -7.80 31.08
C ARG A 84 20.29 -6.63 30.12
N LEU A 85 19.20 -6.39 29.40
CA LEU A 85 19.05 -5.28 28.47
C LEU A 85 18.11 -4.25 29.11
N THR A 86 18.61 -3.05 29.34
CA THR A 86 17.84 -1.95 29.93
C THR A 86 17.86 -0.78 28.96
N VAL A 87 16.69 -0.30 28.57
CA VAL A 87 16.53 0.90 27.75
C VAL A 87 16.19 2.06 28.66
N LEU A 88 16.98 3.12 28.61
CA LEU A 88 16.88 4.31 29.44
C LEU A 88 16.46 5.52 28.60
N ASP A 89 15.63 6.39 29.17
CA ASP A 89 15.33 7.72 28.62
C ASP A 89 16.47 8.71 28.91
N GLY A 90 16.42 9.92 28.34
CA GLY A 90 17.37 11.01 28.58
C GLY A 90 17.46 11.45 30.05
N ASP A 91 16.42 11.20 30.85
CA ASP A 91 16.40 11.42 32.30
C ASP A 91 16.95 10.21 33.12
N GLY A 92 17.41 9.15 32.45
CA GLY A 92 17.94 7.94 33.08
C GLY A 92 16.88 7.00 33.67
N GLN A 93 15.60 7.20 33.37
CA GLN A 93 14.53 6.30 33.79
C GLN A 93 14.41 5.08 32.87
N THR A 94 14.12 3.91 33.44
CA THR A 94 13.94 2.67 32.67
C THR A 94 12.64 2.70 31.86
N VAL A 95 12.79 2.77 30.54
CA VAL A 95 11.71 2.74 29.55
C VAL A 95 11.34 1.31 29.17
N ALA A 96 12.35 0.44 29.03
CA ALA A 96 12.15 -0.96 28.72
C ALA A 96 13.19 -1.86 29.38
N SER A 97 12.81 -3.08 29.75
CA SER A 97 13.73 -4.09 30.28
C SER A 97 13.48 -5.46 29.67
N ALA A 98 14.54 -6.16 29.32
CA ALA A 98 14.49 -7.54 28.86
C ALA A 98 15.67 -8.36 29.41
N GLY A 99 15.44 -9.64 29.66
CA GLY A 99 16.46 -10.62 30.01
C GLY A 99 16.66 -11.61 28.87
N LEU A 100 17.91 -11.97 28.58
CA LEU A 100 18.25 -13.03 27.65
C LEU A 100 19.12 -14.06 28.36
N ASN A 101 18.61 -15.28 28.49
CA ASN A 101 19.40 -16.41 28.92
C ASN A 101 20.29 -16.89 27.74
N THR A 102 21.60 -16.95 27.96
CA THR A 102 22.56 -17.32 26.91
C THR A 102 22.75 -18.82 26.73
N ALA A 103 22.23 -19.64 27.64
CA ALA A 103 22.40 -21.08 27.63
C ALA A 103 21.78 -21.70 26.37
N GLY A 104 22.61 -22.38 25.59
CA GLY A 104 22.18 -23.06 24.36
C GLY A 104 21.87 -22.13 23.17
N LEU A 105 22.26 -20.85 23.22
CA LEU A 105 22.10 -19.97 22.07
C LEU A 105 23.00 -20.40 20.89
N PRO A 106 22.49 -20.34 19.64
CA PRO A 106 23.29 -20.58 18.45
C PRO A 106 24.36 -19.48 18.27
N ASP A 107 25.54 -19.89 17.81
CA ASP A 107 26.66 -18.98 17.55
C ASP A 107 26.39 -18.10 16.32
N SER A 108 26.87 -16.85 16.37
CA SER A 108 26.79 -15.86 15.29
C SER A 108 25.37 -15.72 14.73
N PHE A 109 24.40 -15.53 15.63
CA PHE A 109 22.98 -15.58 15.31
C PHE A 109 22.23 -14.34 15.80
N LEU A 110 21.11 -14.04 15.14
CA LEU A 110 20.19 -12.97 15.54
C LEU A 110 19.34 -13.43 16.73
N TRP A 111 19.58 -12.84 17.89
CA TRP A 111 18.84 -13.11 19.11
C TRP A 111 17.70 -12.11 19.22
N SER A 112 16.47 -12.61 19.07
CA SER A 112 15.22 -11.87 19.20
C SER A 112 14.74 -11.94 20.65
N ILE A 113 14.79 -10.81 21.36
CA ILE A 113 14.56 -10.73 22.79
C ILE A 113 13.25 -9.97 23.04
N PRO A 114 12.18 -10.63 23.54
CA PRO A 114 10.94 -9.95 23.85
C PRO A 114 11.12 -9.06 25.08
N VAL A 115 10.54 -7.87 25.04
CA VAL A 115 10.58 -6.91 26.15
C VAL A 115 9.40 -7.14 27.08
N GLU A 116 9.66 -7.29 28.38
CA GLU A 116 8.63 -7.63 29.38
C GLU A 116 7.89 -6.39 29.89
N ASN A 117 8.64 -5.35 30.23
CA ASN A 117 8.10 -4.08 30.71
C ASN A 117 8.52 -2.99 29.72
N SER A 118 7.56 -2.33 29.07
CA SER A 118 7.83 -1.17 28.22
C SER A 118 6.80 -0.08 28.45
N THR A 119 7.28 1.13 28.74
CA THR A 119 6.47 2.35 28.77
C THR A 119 6.20 2.84 27.34
N GLY A 120 5.08 3.54 27.15
CA GLY A 120 4.64 4.03 25.85
C GLY A 120 4.80 5.54 25.71
N GLY A 121 5.02 6.03 24.49
CA GLY A 121 5.09 7.45 24.16
C GLY A 121 6.47 7.96 23.73
N HIS A 122 7.46 7.08 23.62
CA HIS A 122 8.87 7.47 23.41
C HIS A 122 9.26 7.67 21.95
N ARG A 123 8.29 7.90 21.05
CA ARG A 123 8.57 8.01 19.61
C ARG A 123 9.31 9.32 19.30
N GLY A 124 10.47 9.20 18.68
CA GLY A 124 11.35 10.31 18.31
C GLY A 124 12.25 10.78 19.44
N GLU A 125 12.19 10.14 20.62
CA GLU A 125 13.10 10.40 21.72
C GLU A 125 14.42 9.63 21.53
N MET A 126 15.50 10.18 22.08
CA MET A 126 16.79 9.51 22.15
C MET A 126 16.79 8.59 23.35
N LEU A 127 16.91 7.28 23.11
CA LEU A 127 16.98 6.27 24.14
C LEU A 127 18.37 5.65 24.18
N THR A 128 18.80 5.21 25.35
CA THR A 128 20.09 4.53 25.55
C THR A 128 19.84 3.07 25.88
N LEU A 129 20.29 2.16 25.02
CA LEU A 129 20.33 0.73 25.35
C LEU A 129 21.59 0.47 26.16
N GLN A 130 21.40 -0.03 27.37
CA GLN A 130 22.46 -0.52 28.25
C GLN A 130 22.40 -2.06 28.31
N VAL A 131 23.50 -2.72 27.98
CA VAL A 131 23.62 -4.19 28.06
C VAL A 131 24.66 -4.53 29.11
N THR A 132 24.25 -5.35 30.08
CA THR A 132 25.08 -5.81 31.19
C THR A 132 24.92 -7.31 31.39
N SER A 133 25.96 -7.97 31.87
CA SER A 133 25.92 -9.40 32.21
C SER A 133 25.71 -9.61 33.71
N VAL A 134 24.97 -10.65 34.10
CA VAL A 134 24.73 -11.00 35.52
C VAL A 134 25.85 -11.88 36.09
N ALA A 135 26.34 -12.87 35.33
CA ALA A 135 27.31 -13.88 35.80
C ALA A 135 28.49 -14.09 34.82
N GLY A 136 28.67 -13.17 33.87
CA GLY A 136 29.68 -13.22 32.83
C GLY A 136 31.10 -13.19 33.40
N SER A 137 31.85 -14.25 33.11
CA SER A 137 33.26 -14.39 33.46
C SER A 137 34.06 -14.77 32.23
N THR A 138 35.38 -14.57 32.24
CA THR A 138 36.23 -14.86 31.08
C THR A 138 36.04 -16.30 30.60
N GLY A 139 35.62 -16.47 29.35
CA GLY A 139 35.31 -17.78 28.76
C GLY A 139 33.88 -18.30 29.01
N ASN A 140 33.10 -17.64 29.87
CA ASN A 140 31.66 -17.83 30.07
C ASN A 140 30.94 -16.49 29.92
N ALA A 141 31.12 -15.85 28.77
CA ALA A 141 30.49 -14.59 28.41
C ALA A 141 30.29 -14.53 26.89
N VAL A 142 29.32 -13.74 26.45
CA VAL A 142 29.02 -13.53 25.03
C VAL A 142 29.54 -12.18 24.56
N SER A 143 29.66 -12.02 23.25
CA SER A 143 30.02 -10.75 22.62
C SER A 143 29.01 -10.36 21.55
N LEU A 144 28.88 -9.07 21.29
CA LEU A 144 27.92 -8.52 20.32
C LEU A 144 28.64 -7.96 19.10
N PHE A 145 28.00 -8.02 17.94
CA PHE A 145 28.53 -7.43 16.72
C PHE A 145 28.19 -5.94 16.63
N TYR A 146 29.08 -5.19 16.00
CA TYR A 146 28.89 -3.78 15.65
C TYR A 146 29.49 -3.46 14.27
N GLY A 147 29.07 -2.35 13.68
CA GLY A 147 29.58 -1.87 12.39
C GLY A 147 29.14 -0.45 12.05
N ASP A 148 29.33 -0.03 10.81
CA ASP A 148 29.09 1.34 10.35
C ASP A 148 28.40 1.45 8.97
N THR A 149 27.94 0.32 8.41
CA THR A 149 27.29 0.26 7.09
C THR A 149 25.90 -0.35 7.13
N ILE A 150 24.99 0.12 6.27
CA ILE A 150 23.70 -0.55 6.00
C ILE A 150 23.68 -1.16 4.61
N SER A 151 22.96 -2.27 4.48
CA SER A 151 22.71 -2.91 3.19
C SER A 151 21.62 -2.17 2.40
N ALA A 152 22.00 -1.65 1.23
CA ALA A 152 21.08 -1.12 0.22
C ALA A 152 21.02 -2.09 -0.98
N GLY A 153 20.49 -3.28 -0.74
CA GLY A 153 20.38 -4.34 -1.74
C GLY A 153 21.72 -5.03 -2.00
N LYS A 154 22.42 -4.65 -3.08
CA LYS A 154 23.77 -5.18 -3.41
C LYS A 154 24.91 -4.26 -3.00
N TYR A 155 24.60 -3.05 -2.53
CA TYR A 155 25.58 -2.04 -2.16
C TYR A 155 25.56 -1.81 -0.66
N GLU A 156 26.72 -1.50 -0.09
CA GLU A 156 26.85 -1.06 1.29
C GLU A 156 26.97 0.46 1.30
N LEU A 157 26.19 1.10 2.17
CA LEU A 157 26.22 2.54 2.37
C LEU A 157 26.77 2.81 3.76
N ASP A 158 27.82 3.64 3.84
CA ASP A 158 28.32 4.17 5.10
C ASP A 158 27.26 5.06 5.74
N ILE A 159 27.05 4.87 7.03
CA ILE A 159 26.13 5.68 7.82
C ILE A 159 26.96 6.68 8.63
N PRO A 160 26.58 7.96 8.67
CA PRO A 160 27.17 8.88 9.64
C PRO A 160 26.87 8.38 11.07
N VAL A 161 27.90 7.95 11.78
CA VAL A 161 27.82 7.51 13.18
C VAL A 161 27.71 8.74 14.08
N GLU A 162 26.49 9.28 14.22
CA GLU A 162 26.23 10.42 15.12
C GLU A 162 26.38 10.03 16.59
N HIS A 163 26.03 8.79 16.92
CA HIS A 163 26.13 8.22 18.27
C HIS A 163 26.88 6.88 18.25
N PRO A 164 28.19 6.89 18.53
CA PRO A 164 28.99 5.68 18.57
C PRO A 164 28.63 4.79 19.78
N LEU A 165 28.86 3.49 19.64
CA LEU A 165 28.81 2.53 20.75
C LEU A 165 29.84 2.92 21.82
N SER A 166 29.46 2.84 23.09
CA SER A 166 30.39 3.00 24.21
C SER A 166 30.55 1.68 24.97
N VAL A 167 31.79 1.34 25.31
CA VAL A 167 32.16 0.18 26.13
C VAL A 167 32.86 0.71 27.37
N ASP A 168 32.27 0.54 28.55
CA ASP A 168 32.82 1.01 29.82
C ASP A 168 33.15 2.52 29.85
N GLY A 169 32.42 3.31 29.05
CA GLY A 169 32.62 4.76 28.90
C GLY A 169 33.57 5.17 27.76
N ASP A 170 34.28 4.23 27.14
CA ASP A 170 35.14 4.49 25.98
C ASP A 170 34.35 4.36 24.68
N ALA A 171 34.46 5.35 23.79
CA ALA A 171 33.75 5.35 22.52
C ALA A 171 34.43 4.43 21.49
N VAL A 172 33.65 3.54 20.90
CA VAL A 172 34.05 2.62 19.82
C VAL A 172 33.48 3.12 18.49
N THR A 173 34.29 3.09 17.44
CA THR A 173 33.86 3.48 16.08
C THR A 173 32.87 2.48 15.51
N GLY A 174 31.58 2.81 15.55
CA GLY A 174 30.48 2.04 14.97
C GLY A 174 29.23 2.09 15.83
N GLN A 175 28.18 1.40 15.39
CA GLN A 175 26.94 1.18 16.12
C GLN A 175 26.70 -0.32 16.30
N LEU A 176 26.08 -0.68 17.42
CA LEU A 176 25.67 -2.04 17.69
C LEU A 176 24.78 -2.58 16.55
N CYS A 177 24.97 -3.85 16.18
CA CYS A 177 24.07 -4.57 15.28
C CYS A 177 22.73 -4.84 15.99
N LEU A 178 21.95 -3.77 16.16
CA LEU A 178 20.68 -3.71 16.88
C LEU A 178 19.54 -3.42 15.90
N SER A 179 18.44 -4.16 16.04
CA SER A 179 17.16 -3.81 15.47
C SER A 179 16.13 -3.72 16.59
N VAL A 180 15.42 -2.60 16.63
CA VAL A 180 14.37 -2.33 17.60
C VAL A 180 13.04 -2.51 16.89
N ARG A 181 12.21 -3.41 17.41
CA ARG A 181 10.84 -3.60 16.95
C ARG A 181 9.87 -3.14 18.03
N GLY A 182 8.88 -2.36 17.60
CA GLY A 182 7.86 -1.86 18.50
C GLY A 182 6.55 -1.54 17.82
N GLU A 183 5.58 -1.14 18.63
CA GLU A 183 4.29 -0.66 18.18
C GLU A 183 4.33 0.87 18.10
N SER A 184 3.86 1.42 16.98
CA SER A 184 3.58 2.84 16.87
C SER A 184 2.10 3.08 16.62
N ARG A 185 1.52 4.01 17.39
CA ARG A 185 0.15 4.46 17.23
C ARG A 185 0.07 5.51 16.13
N TYR A 186 -0.93 5.38 15.28
CA TYR A 186 -1.17 6.35 14.22
C TYR A 186 -1.99 7.53 14.76
N PRO A 187 -1.44 8.76 14.81
CA PRO A 187 -2.15 9.90 15.41
C PRO A 187 -3.45 10.24 14.68
N LEU A 188 -3.50 10.02 13.36
CA LEU A 188 -4.69 10.22 12.54
C LEU A 188 -5.85 9.29 12.90
N ALA A 189 -5.57 8.11 13.46
CA ALA A 189 -6.61 7.16 13.85
C ALA A 189 -7.46 7.70 15.01
N ARG A 190 -6.85 8.47 15.92
CA ARG A 190 -7.55 9.12 17.05
C ARG A 190 -8.64 10.09 16.58
N TYR A 191 -8.39 10.78 15.48
CA TYR A 191 -9.32 11.77 14.92
C TYR A 191 -10.39 11.18 14.02
N TYR A 192 -10.43 9.85 13.84
CA TYR A 192 -11.36 9.19 12.93
C TYR A 192 -12.82 9.62 13.13
N TRP A 193 -13.34 9.53 14.36
CA TRP A 193 -14.73 9.89 14.65
C TRP A 193 -15.02 11.37 14.38
N HIS A 194 -14.08 12.26 14.69
CA HIS A 194 -14.22 13.68 14.39
C HIS A 194 -14.25 13.94 12.88
N THR A 195 -13.37 13.30 12.11
CA THR A 195 -13.35 13.43 10.64
C THR A 195 -14.62 12.90 9.98
N MET A 196 -15.14 11.76 10.45
CA MET A 196 -16.38 11.18 9.93
C MET A 196 -17.62 11.98 10.31
N ALA A 197 -17.64 12.55 11.52
CA ALA A 197 -18.69 13.48 11.92
C ALA A 197 -18.68 14.76 11.06
N ALA A 198 -17.51 15.32 10.78
CA ALA A 198 -17.37 16.46 9.88
C ALA A 198 -17.84 16.14 8.45
N LEU A 199 -17.46 14.97 7.91
CA LEU A 199 -17.93 14.50 6.60
C LEU A 199 -19.45 14.26 6.57
N LEU A 200 -20.03 13.76 7.66
CA LEU A 200 -21.48 13.60 7.78
C LEU A 200 -22.18 14.96 7.77
N VAL A 201 -21.67 15.96 8.50
CA VAL A 201 -22.22 17.32 8.48
C VAL A 201 -22.15 17.93 7.08
N LEU A 202 -21.01 17.78 6.39
CA LEU A 202 -20.87 18.22 5.00
C LEU A 202 -21.85 17.50 4.06
N LEU A 203 -22.03 16.19 4.23
CA LEU A 203 -22.99 15.40 3.46
C LEU A 203 -24.44 15.87 3.73
N LEU A 204 -24.79 16.16 4.98
CA LEU A 204 -26.11 16.67 5.35
C LEU A 204 -26.37 18.07 4.78
N LEU A 205 -25.39 18.98 4.88
CA LEU A 205 -25.46 20.31 4.26
C LEU A 205 -25.60 20.20 2.73
N PHE A 206 -24.85 19.30 2.12
CA PHE A 206 -24.91 19.03 0.69
C PHE A 206 -26.28 18.46 0.27
N CYS A 207 -26.82 17.50 1.03
CA CYS A 207 -28.16 16.95 0.83
C CYS A 207 -29.24 18.02 1.02
N TRP A 208 -29.11 18.87 2.05
CA TRP A 208 -30.03 19.99 2.29
C TRP A 208 -30.02 20.97 1.12
N TRP A 209 -28.83 21.39 0.69
CA TRP A 209 -28.63 22.26 -0.47
C TRP A 209 -29.20 21.64 -1.76
N MET A 210 -29.02 20.33 -1.95
CA MET A 210 -29.55 19.62 -3.12
C MET A 210 -31.08 19.57 -3.12
N ILE A 211 -31.70 19.29 -1.97
CA ILE A 211 -33.16 19.26 -1.81
C ILE A 211 -33.75 20.66 -1.97
N ASP A 212 -33.11 21.68 -1.42
CA ASP A 212 -33.54 23.08 -1.58
C ASP A 212 -33.42 23.53 -3.05
N SER A 213 -32.32 23.18 -3.73
CA SER A 213 -32.14 23.51 -5.15
C SER A 213 -33.16 22.82 -6.06
N ASP A 214 -33.52 21.56 -5.76
CA ASP A 214 -34.57 20.82 -6.47
C ASP A 214 -35.95 21.48 -6.25
N ARG A 215 -36.27 21.88 -5.01
CA ARG A 215 -37.49 22.63 -4.69
C ARG A 215 -37.57 23.98 -5.40
N ARG A 216 -36.44 24.69 -5.54
CA ARG A 216 -36.35 25.99 -6.21
C ARG A 216 -36.26 25.90 -7.74
N GLY A 217 -36.31 24.69 -8.32
CA GLY A 217 -36.20 24.49 -9.78
C GLY A 217 -34.84 24.83 -10.37
N ARG A 218 -33.78 24.99 -9.56
CA ARG A 218 -32.43 25.33 -10.03
C ARG A 218 -31.72 24.07 -10.50
N SER A 219 -31.32 24.04 -11.77
CA SER A 219 -30.64 22.87 -12.35
C SER A 219 -29.16 22.85 -12.00
N ASN A 220 -28.78 22.10 -10.96
CA ASN A 220 -27.38 21.90 -10.59
C ASN A 220 -26.71 20.85 -11.50
N LEU A 221 -25.38 20.94 -11.65
CA LEU A 221 -24.59 19.98 -12.43
C LEU A 221 -24.79 18.54 -11.95
N ILE A 222 -24.92 18.32 -10.65
CA ILE A 222 -25.10 16.99 -10.04
C ILE A 222 -26.53 16.45 -10.24
N LEU A 223 -27.55 17.29 -10.12
CA LEU A 223 -28.93 16.90 -10.46
C LEU A 223 -29.04 16.55 -11.95
N ARG A 224 -28.35 17.28 -12.83
CA ARG A 224 -28.21 16.95 -14.25
C ARG A 224 -27.50 15.61 -14.44
N LEU A 225 -26.39 15.34 -13.73
CA LEU A 225 -25.69 14.05 -13.81
C LEU A 225 -26.53 12.88 -13.30
N LEU A 226 -27.21 13.01 -12.15
CA LEU A 226 -28.09 11.97 -11.60
C LEU A 226 -29.28 11.69 -12.52
N SER A 227 -29.93 12.76 -13.01
CA SER A 227 -31.03 12.62 -13.97
C SER A 227 -30.55 11.96 -15.28
N ALA A 228 -29.38 12.35 -15.79
CA ALA A 228 -28.77 11.73 -16.96
C ALA A 228 -28.45 10.25 -16.70
N ALA A 229 -27.84 9.91 -15.56
CA ALA A 229 -27.54 8.53 -15.19
C ALA A 229 -28.80 7.67 -15.14
N THR A 230 -29.90 8.18 -14.58
CA THR A 230 -31.19 7.47 -14.59
C THR A 230 -31.82 7.36 -15.98
N ARG A 231 -31.74 8.42 -16.78
CA ARG A 231 -32.33 8.49 -18.13
C ARG A 231 -31.60 7.57 -19.12
N TYR A 232 -30.27 7.54 -19.05
CA TYR A 232 -29.41 6.76 -19.94
C TYR A 232 -29.02 5.40 -19.36
N ARG A 233 -29.58 4.97 -18.22
CA ARG A 233 -29.28 3.66 -17.59
C ARG A 233 -29.50 2.50 -18.55
N PHE A 234 -30.58 2.53 -19.33
CA PHE A 234 -30.88 1.49 -20.32
C PHE A 234 -29.78 1.44 -21.39
N LEU A 235 -29.43 2.61 -21.96
CA LEU A 235 -28.38 2.73 -22.96
C LEU A 235 -27.02 2.26 -22.43
N LEU A 236 -26.64 2.70 -21.22
CA LEU A 236 -25.39 2.30 -20.59
C LEU A 236 -25.34 0.77 -20.40
N LYS A 237 -26.43 0.15 -19.95
CA LYS A 237 -26.53 -1.31 -19.83
C LYS A 237 -26.34 -2.00 -21.19
N GLN A 238 -26.96 -1.49 -22.25
CA GLN A 238 -26.81 -2.05 -23.60
C GLN A 238 -25.37 -1.90 -24.12
N LEU A 239 -24.74 -0.74 -23.92
CA LEU A 239 -23.35 -0.51 -24.31
C LEU A 239 -22.40 -1.45 -23.56
N VAL A 240 -22.54 -1.56 -22.24
CA VAL A 240 -21.73 -2.47 -21.40
C VAL A 240 -21.90 -3.93 -21.85
N GLN A 241 -23.13 -4.37 -22.07
CA GLN A 241 -23.41 -5.74 -22.54
C GLN A 241 -22.82 -6.01 -23.92
N ARG A 242 -22.95 -5.04 -24.85
CA ARG A 242 -22.36 -5.13 -26.19
C ARG A 242 -20.85 -5.19 -26.11
N ASP A 243 -20.22 -4.28 -25.36
CA ASP A 243 -18.77 -4.18 -25.27
C ASP A 243 -18.18 -5.46 -24.63
N PHE A 244 -18.83 -5.99 -23.58
CA PHE A 244 -18.43 -7.26 -22.95
C PHE A 244 -18.59 -8.45 -23.90
N LYS A 245 -19.74 -8.57 -24.57
CA LYS A 245 -19.98 -9.66 -25.54
C LYS A 245 -19.00 -9.61 -26.70
N THR A 246 -18.75 -8.42 -27.26
CA THR A 246 -17.83 -8.25 -28.38
C THR A 246 -16.40 -8.65 -28.01
N LYS A 247 -15.95 -8.39 -26.78
CA LYS A 247 -14.61 -8.76 -26.32
C LYS A 247 -14.36 -10.27 -26.37
N TYR A 248 -15.36 -11.09 -26.03
CA TYR A 248 -15.25 -12.54 -26.01
C TYR A 248 -15.90 -13.23 -27.22
N LYS A 249 -16.46 -12.44 -28.16
CA LYS A 249 -17.12 -12.96 -29.35
C LYS A 249 -16.08 -13.64 -30.24
N ARG A 250 -16.36 -14.88 -30.68
CA ARG A 250 -15.47 -15.70 -31.53
C ARG A 250 -14.17 -16.18 -30.84
N SER A 251 -14.06 -16.07 -29.52
CA SER A 251 -12.96 -16.70 -28.78
C SER A 251 -13.33 -18.12 -28.37
N ILE A 252 -12.42 -19.09 -28.60
CA ILE A 252 -12.62 -20.50 -28.26
C ILE A 252 -12.76 -20.68 -26.73
N LEU A 253 -11.89 -20.05 -25.95
CA LEU A 253 -11.95 -20.10 -24.48
C LEU A 253 -12.89 -19.04 -23.88
N GLY A 254 -13.29 -18.03 -24.66
CA GLY A 254 -14.24 -17.02 -24.24
C GLY A 254 -13.83 -16.29 -22.94
N VAL A 255 -14.76 -16.22 -21.99
CA VAL A 255 -14.60 -15.53 -20.69
C VAL A 255 -13.48 -16.12 -19.84
N LEU A 256 -13.12 -17.39 -20.05
CA LEU A 256 -12.07 -18.09 -19.30
C LEU A 256 -10.70 -17.41 -19.44
N TRP A 257 -10.47 -16.66 -20.53
CA TRP A 257 -9.27 -15.84 -20.70
C TRP A 257 -9.06 -14.80 -19.60
N SER A 258 -10.12 -14.29 -19.00
CA SER A 258 -10.04 -13.33 -17.88
C SER A 258 -9.41 -13.95 -16.62
N PHE A 259 -9.48 -15.27 -16.50
CA PHE A 259 -8.88 -16.07 -15.43
C PHE A 259 -7.48 -16.54 -15.81
N MET A 260 -7.34 -17.05 -17.03
CA MET A 260 -6.10 -17.67 -17.50
C MET A 260 -4.98 -16.64 -17.69
N ASN A 261 -5.27 -15.46 -18.25
CA ASN A 261 -4.23 -14.48 -18.56
C ASN A 261 -3.45 -14.03 -17.30
N PRO A 262 -4.09 -13.59 -16.21
CA PRO A 262 -3.37 -13.26 -14.97
C PRO A 262 -2.58 -14.44 -14.40
N LEU A 263 -3.14 -15.66 -14.43
CA LEU A 263 -2.48 -16.86 -13.90
C LEU A 263 -1.26 -17.28 -14.72
N LEU A 264 -1.36 -17.28 -16.05
CA LEU A 264 -0.25 -17.62 -16.93
C LEU A 264 0.86 -16.57 -16.84
N THR A 265 0.49 -15.29 -16.83
CA THR A 265 1.45 -14.19 -16.63
C THR A 265 2.14 -14.31 -15.28
N MET A 266 1.39 -14.60 -14.22
CA MET A 266 1.93 -14.85 -12.89
C MET A 266 2.86 -16.07 -12.88
N MET A 267 2.51 -17.17 -13.54
CA MET A 267 3.34 -18.38 -13.58
C MET A 267 4.69 -18.10 -14.26
N VAL A 268 4.66 -17.43 -15.43
CA VAL A 268 5.89 -17.05 -16.14
C VAL A 268 6.76 -16.14 -15.28
N MET A 269 6.17 -15.10 -14.69
CA MET A 269 6.90 -14.14 -13.86
C MET A 269 7.39 -14.78 -12.55
N TYR A 270 6.62 -15.69 -11.97
CA TYR A 270 7.00 -16.44 -10.78
C TYR A 270 8.23 -17.29 -11.06
N ILE A 271 8.24 -18.04 -12.17
CA ILE A 271 9.40 -18.85 -12.56
C ILE A 271 10.63 -17.94 -12.72
N VAL A 272 10.52 -16.84 -13.47
CA VAL A 272 11.64 -15.92 -13.72
C VAL A 272 12.17 -15.32 -12.41
N PHE A 273 11.31 -14.75 -11.56
CA PHE A 273 11.76 -14.01 -10.38
C PHE A 273 12.04 -14.89 -9.15
N SER A 274 11.30 -15.98 -8.96
CA SER A 274 11.55 -16.88 -7.83
C SER A 274 12.81 -17.71 -8.05
N THR A 275 13.08 -18.18 -9.27
CA THR A 275 14.25 -19.04 -9.53
C THR A 275 15.52 -18.25 -9.79
N LEU A 276 15.47 -17.12 -10.52
CA LEU A 276 16.67 -16.36 -10.86
C LEU A 276 17.06 -15.32 -9.79
N PHE A 277 16.09 -14.75 -9.07
CA PHE A 277 16.34 -13.65 -8.12
C PHE A 277 16.16 -14.02 -6.65
N LYS A 278 15.80 -15.27 -6.32
CA LYS A 278 15.59 -15.78 -4.94
C LYS A 278 14.84 -14.76 -4.06
N SER A 279 13.64 -14.39 -4.48
CA SER A 279 12.82 -13.40 -3.77
C SER A 279 12.55 -13.85 -2.33
N ASN A 280 12.91 -13.00 -1.35
CA ASN A 280 12.62 -13.21 0.07
C ASN A 280 11.22 -12.72 0.48
N ILE A 281 10.35 -12.39 -0.49
CA ILE A 281 9.01 -11.86 -0.23
C ILE A 281 8.10 -12.97 0.30
N VAL A 282 7.48 -12.72 1.45
CA VAL A 282 6.45 -13.60 2.03
C VAL A 282 5.29 -13.76 1.04
N ASN A 283 4.98 -15.02 0.68
CA ASN A 283 3.93 -15.37 -0.30
C ASN A 283 4.05 -14.61 -1.64
N PHE A 284 5.25 -14.68 -2.24
CA PHE A 284 5.54 -14.09 -3.56
C PHE A 284 4.46 -14.34 -4.64
N PRO A 285 3.82 -15.53 -4.75
CA PRO A 285 2.69 -15.75 -5.66
C PRO A 285 1.55 -14.73 -5.55
N VAL A 286 1.10 -14.45 -4.32
CA VAL A 286 -0.01 -13.52 -4.05
C VAL A 286 0.45 -12.08 -4.27
N TYR A 287 1.68 -11.75 -3.88
CA TYR A 287 2.30 -10.45 -4.12
C TYR A 287 2.32 -10.07 -5.60
N LEU A 288 2.76 -11.03 -6.43
CA LEU A 288 2.88 -10.91 -7.87
C LEU A 288 1.51 -10.81 -8.55
N LEU A 289 0.59 -11.73 -8.23
CA LEU A 289 -0.74 -11.77 -8.82
C LEU A 289 -1.55 -10.51 -8.48
N THR A 290 -1.45 -9.99 -7.26
CA THR A 290 -2.12 -8.74 -6.85
C THR A 290 -1.68 -7.57 -7.74
N GLY A 291 -0.37 -7.41 -7.95
CA GLY A 291 0.17 -6.37 -8.81
C GLY A 291 -0.27 -6.52 -10.27
N ILE A 292 -0.19 -7.75 -10.81
CA ILE A 292 -0.60 -8.08 -12.18
C ILE A 292 -2.09 -7.77 -12.40
N VAL A 293 -2.97 -8.17 -11.48
CA VAL A 293 -4.41 -7.92 -11.59
C VAL A 293 -4.71 -6.42 -11.59
N CYS A 294 -4.07 -5.64 -10.71
CA CYS A 294 -4.23 -4.18 -10.67
C CYS A 294 -3.76 -3.52 -11.96
N TRP A 295 -2.57 -3.88 -12.43
CA TRP A 295 -1.96 -3.33 -13.63
C TRP A 295 -2.75 -3.68 -14.89
N ASN A 296 -3.20 -4.93 -15.01
CA ASN A 296 -4.01 -5.39 -16.13
C ASN A 296 -5.33 -4.63 -16.20
N PHE A 297 -6.00 -4.43 -15.06
CA PHE A 297 -7.23 -3.65 -15.04
C PHE A 297 -7.00 -2.18 -15.43
N PHE A 298 -5.95 -1.53 -14.89
CA PHE A 298 -5.59 -0.17 -15.27
C PHE A 298 -5.32 -0.04 -16.78
N SER A 299 -4.49 -0.94 -17.32
CA SER A 299 -4.12 -0.98 -18.74
C SER A 299 -5.33 -1.25 -19.63
N GLU A 300 -6.23 -2.15 -19.19
CA GLU A 300 -7.44 -2.48 -19.92
C GLU A 300 -8.42 -1.29 -19.98
N VAL A 301 -8.67 -0.64 -18.84
CA VAL A 301 -9.59 0.51 -18.77
C VAL A 301 -9.05 1.67 -19.60
N THR A 302 -7.78 2.04 -19.42
CA THR A 302 -7.18 3.17 -20.14
C THR A 302 -7.12 2.92 -21.65
N GLY A 303 -6.68 1.74 -22.09
CA GLY A 303 -6.64 1.37 -23.50
C GLY A 303 -8.03 1.26 -24.15
N SER A 304 -9.02 0.73 -23.42
CA SER A 304 -10.40 0.65 -23.92
C SER A 304 -11.08 2.02 -23.97
N CYS A 305 -10.78 2.92 -23.02
CA CYS A 305 -11.28 4.28 -23.02
C CYS A 305 -10.66 5.12 -24.14
N LEU A 306 -9.34 4.97 -24.36
CA LEU A 306 -8.59 5.65 -25.43
C LEU A 306 -9.28 5.53 -26.79
N THR A 307 -9.76 4.34 -27.14
CA THR A 307 -10.44 4.06 -28.43
C THR A 307 -11.97 4.17 -28.36
N SER A 308 -12.53 4.56 -27.21
CA SER A 308 -13.99 4.51 -26.99
C SER A 308 -14.77 5.49 -27.86
N ILE A 309 -14.22 6.67 -28.14
CA ILE A 309 -14.90 7.72 -28.93
C ILE A 309 -14.76 7.42 -30.42
N THR A 310 -13.53 7.24 -30.90
CA THR A 310 -13.22 6.92 -32.31
C THR A 310 -13.81 5.58 -32.76
N GLY A 311 -13.90 4.59 -31.86
CA GLY A 311 -14.53 3.31 -32.14
C GLY A 311 -16.07 3.35 -32.19
N ASN A 312 -16.71 4.43 -31.74
CA ASN A 312 -18.16 4.60 -31.75
C ASN A 312 -18.63 5.78 -32.64
N THR A 313 -17.78 6.30 -33.54
CA THR A 313 -18.08 7.44 -34.41
C THR A 313 -19.44 7.35 -35.10
N ALA A 314 -19.76 6.20 -35.70
CA ALA A 314 -21.02 6.00 -36.43
C ALA A 314 -22.29 6.15 -35.56
N LEU A 315 -22.19 5.93 -34.25
CA LEU A 315 -23.30 6.16 -33.32
C LEU A 315 -23.33 7.62 -32.87
N ILE A 316 -22.16 8.20 -32.59
CA ILE A 316 -22.02 9.57 -32.10
C ILE A 316 -22.56 10.59 -33.13
N THR A 317 -22.33 10.35 -34.42
CA THR A 317 -22.78 11.24 -35.50
C THR A 317 -24.26 11.12 -35.83
N LYS A 318 -24.92 10.02 -35.43
CA LYS A 318 -26.33 9.74 -35.77
C LYS A 318 -27.31 10.01 -34.63
N VAL A 319 -26.91 9.81 -33.38
CA VAL A 319 -27.81 9.91 -32.23
C VAL A 319 -27.14 10.73 -31.13
N TYR A 320 -27.83 11.77 -30.65
CA TYR A 320 -27.32 12.58 -29.55
C TYR A 320 -27.34 11.79 -28.24
N VAL A 321 -26.14 11.47 -27.75
CA VAL A 321 -25.88 10.84 -26.45
C VAL A 321 -24.75 11.59 -25.76
N PRO A 322 -24.80 11.80 -24.43
CA PRO A 322 -23.67 12.36 -23.71
C PRO A 322 -22.39 11.54 -23.95
N LYS A 323 -21.37 12.16 -24.53
CA LYS A 323 -20.18 11.47 -25.07
C LYS A 323 -19.34 10.74 -24.00
N TYR A 324 -19.40 11.16 -22.74
CA TYR A 324 -18.72 10.48 -21.63
C TYR A 324 -19.31 9.08 -21.31
N MET A 325 -20.51 8.76 -21.83
CA MET A 325 -21.11 7.43 -21.69
C MET A 325 -20.29 6.33 -22.39
N TYR A 326 -19.59 6.64 -23.47
CA TYR A 326 -18.79 5.65 -24.21
C TYR A 326 -17.51 5.25 -23.45
N PRO A 327 -16.67 6.17 -22.93
CA PRO A 327 -15.60 5.81 -22.01
C PRO A 327 -16.12 5.08 -20.77
N LEU A 328 -17.25 5.54 -20.21
CA LEU A 328 -17.82 4.93 -19.01
C LEU A 328 -18.31 3.49 -19.24
N SER A 329 -18.94 3.19 -20.38
CA SER A 329 -19.36 1.83 -20.70
C SER A 329 -18.16 0.88 -20.80
N ARG A 330 -17.05 1.34 -21.39
CA ARG A 330 -15.80 0.59 -21.48
C ARG A 330 -15.20 0.33 -20.10
N ALA A 331 -15.09 1.35 -19.26
CA ALA A 331 -14.55 1.20 -17.90
C ALA A 331 -15.38 0.23 -17.04
N ILE A 332 -16.71 0.31 -17.11
CA ILE A 332 -17.61 -0.62 -16.40
C ILE A 332 -17.45 -2.05 -16.95
N SER A 333 -17.35 -2.21 -18.27
CA SER A 333 -17.12 -3.52 -18.90
C SER A 333 -15.82 -4.16 -18.40
N SER A 334 -14.73 -3.39 -18.32
CA SER A 334 -13.45 -3.85 -17.75
C SER A 334 -13.52 -4.14 -16.25
N THR A 335 -14.41 -3.48 -15.51
CA THR A 335 -14.62 -3.77 -14.08
C THR A 335 -15.22 -5.16 -13.87
N VAL A 336 -16.06 -5.62 -14.79
CA VAL A 336 -16.55 -7.02 -14.78
C VAL A 336 -15.36 -7.99 -14.94
N ASN A 337 -14.41 -7.68 -15.82
CA ASN A 337 -13.21 -8.51 -16.00
C ASN A 337 -12.32 -8.51 -14.76
N LEU A 338 -12.14 -7.37 -14.09
CA LEU A 338 -11.46 -7.32 -12.79
C LEU A 338 -12.15 -8.25 -11.78
N GLY A 339 -13.48 -8.22 -11.68
CA GLY A 339 -14.23 -9.13 -10.82
C GLY A 339 -13.93 -10.61 -11.10
N LEU A 340 -13.80 -10.99 -12.38
CA LEU A 340 -13.39 -12.33 -12.78
C LEU A 340 -11.92 -12.62 -12.43
N SER A 341 -11.03 -11.65 -12.60
CA SER A 341 -9.59 -11.77 -12.27
C SER A 341 -9.30 -11.78 -10.76
N LEU A 342 -10.25 -11.37 -9.91
CA LEU A 342 -10.14 -11.54 -8.46
C LEU A 342 -10.37 -13.00 -8.01
N ILE A 343 -11.12 -13.79 -8.79
CA ILE A 343 -11.36 -15.20 -8.47
C ILE A 343 -10.05 -16.01 -8.42
N PRO A 344 -9.17 -15.99 -9.46
CA PRO A 344 -7.89 -16.70 -9.39
C PRO A 344 -6.98 -16.14 -8.28
N LEU A 345 -7.08 -14.85 -7.95
CA LEU A 345 -6.36 -14.28 -6.82
C LEU A 345 -6.76 -14.93 -5.49
N VAL A 346 -8.07 -15.05 -5.24
CA VAL A 346 -8.58 -15.76 -4.05
C VAL A 346 -8.18 -17.23 -4.04
N ILE A 347 -8.22 -17.91 -5.19
CA ILE A 347 -7.77 -19.32 -5.30
C ILE A 347 -6.30 -19.45 -4.90
N VAL A 348 -5.41 -18.60 -5.43
CA VAL A 348 -3.98 -18.63 -5.09
C VAL A 348 -3.74 -18.31 -3.62
N MET A 349 -4.51 -17.39 -3.02
CA MET A 349 -4.43 -17.12 -1.58
C MET A 349 -4.76 -18.36 -0.74
N LEU A 350 -5.81 -19.10 -1.11
CA LEU A 350 -6.19 -20.34 -0.44
C LEU A 350 -5.12 -21.43 -0.59
N LEU A 351 -4.57 -21.61 -1.80
CA LEU A 351 -3.54 -22.61 -2.07
C LEU A 351 -2.21 -22.31 -1.37
N THR A 352 -1.87 -21.04 -1.19
CA THR A 352 -0.64 -20.60 -0.51
C THR A 352 -0.77 -20.54 1.01
N GLY A 353 -1.94 -20.87 1.56
CA GLY A 353 -2.19 -20.80 3.00
C GLY A 353 -2.26 -19.37 3.56
N THR A 354 -2.47 -18.37 2.70
CA THR A 354 -2.64 -16.97 3.14
C THR A 354 -3.96 -16.84 3.91
N ARG A 355 -3.90 -16.34 5.15
CA ARG A 355 -5.07 -16.28 6.04
C ARG A 355 -6.13 -15.29 5.52
N LEU A 356 -7.29 -15.80 5.12
CA LEU A 356 -8.44 -14.95 4.78
C LEU A 356 -8.96 -14.27 6.05
N THR A 357 -8.73 -12.97 6.13
CA THR A 357 -9.17 -12.17 7.27
C THR A 357 -10.37 -11.30 6.90
N VAL A 358 -11.21 -10.94 7.88
CA VAL A 358 -12.37 -10.05 7.71
C VAL A 358 -12.00 -8.72 7.02
N ARG A 359 -10.73 -8.30 7.15
CA ARG A 359 -10.15 -7.08 6.56
C ARG A 359 -10.21 -7.05 5.03
N ILE A 360 -10.38 -8.21 4.37
CA ILE A 360 -10.67 -8.28 2.93
C ILE A 360 -11.95 -7.52 2.56
N LEU A 361 -12.89 -7.32 3.49
CA LEU A 361 -14.08 -6.51 3.25
C LEU A 361 -13.76 -5.02 2.97
N LEU A 362 -12.53 -4.57 3.21
CA LEU A 362 -12.03 -3.23 2.85
C LEU A 362 -11.55 -3.12 1.40
N LEU A 363 -11.40 -4.25 0.69
CA LEU A 363 -10.92 -4.33 -0.69
C LEU A 363 -11.76 -3.54 -1.72
N PRO A 364 -13.09 -3.34 -1.56
CA PRO A 364 -13.85 -2.44 -2.43
C PRO A 364 -13.30 -1.01 -2.47
N PHE A 365 -12.66 -0.50 -1.40
CA PHE A 365 -12.09 0.84 -1.37
C PHE A 365 -10.92 1.03 -2.37
N PRO A 366 -9.82 0.25 -2.33
CA PRO A 366 -8.75 0.38 -3.31
C PRO A 366 -9.20 0.02 -4.73
N ILE A 367 -10.15 -0.91 -4.91
CA ILE A 367 -10.75 -1.16 -6.24
C ILE A 367 -11.45 0.08 -6.77
N LEU A 368 -12.24 0.77 -5.94
CA LEU A 368 -12.91 2.01 -6.34
C LEU A 368 -11.88 3.08 -6.69
N CYS A 369 -10.83 3.24 -5.89
CA CYS A 369 -9.74 4.18 -6.19
C CYS A 369 -9.06 3.84 -7.51
N LEU A 370 -8.79 2.55 -7.76
CA LEU A 370 -8.23 2.07 -9.01
C LEU A 370 -9.15 2.36 -10.20
N PHE A 371 -10.46 2.14 -10.06
CA PHE A 371 -11.45 2.47 -11.09
C PHE A 371 -11.47 3.97 -11.38
N LEU A 372 -11.55 4.82 -10.36
CA LEU A 372 -11.60 6.28 -10.52
C LEU A 372 -10.33 6.82 -11.16
N PHE A 373 -9.16 6.34 -10.72
CA PHE A 373 -7.87 6.67 -11.31
C PHE A 373 -7.81 6.27 -12.80
N SER A 374 -8.11 5.01 -13.10
CA SER A 374 -8.05 4.47 -14.46
C SER A 374 -9.04 5.14 -15.39
N PHE A 375 -10.25 5.43 -14.90
CA PHE A 375 -11.28 6.15 -15.66
C PHE A 375 -10.88 7.62 -15.91
N GLY A 376 -10.32 8.30 -14.92
CA GLY A 376 -9.80 9.66 -15.06
C GLY A 376 -8.73 9.77 -16.15
N MET A 377 -7.73 8.88 -16.09
CA MET A 377 -6.72 8.75 -17.13
C MET A 377 -7.34 8.37 -18.48
N GLY A 378 -8.29 7.44 -18.49
CA GLY A 378 -9.03 7.04 -19.68
C GLY A 378 -9.77 8.18 -20.37
N LEU A 379 -10.34 9.12 -19.60
CA LEU A 379 -11.00 10.33 -20.15
C LEU A 379 -10.01 11.30 -20.80
N LEU A 380 -8.83 11.49 -20.18
CA LEU A 380 -7.75 12.29 -20.78
C LEU A 380 -7.32 11.69 -22.12
N LEU A 381 -7.01 10.39 -22.11
CA LEU A 381 -6.57 9.65 -23.27
C LEU A 381 -7.61 9.63 -24.39
N ALA A 382 -8.88 9.36 -24.06
CA ALA A 382 -9.98 9.41 -25.02
C ALA A 382 -10.09 10.78 -25.70
N SER A 383 -9.89 11.86 -24.94
CA SER A 383 -9.91 13.22 -25.48
C SER A 383 -8.73 13.47 -26.41
N MET A 384 -7.53 13.05 -26.03
CA MET A 384 -6.32 13.18 -26.85
C MET A 384 -6.42 12.39 -28.15
N MET A 385 -6.93 11.16 -28.11
CA MET A 385 -7.07 10.28 -29.28
C MET A 385 -7.94 10.88 -30.39
N VAL A 386 -8.96 11.67 -30.04
CA VAL A 386 -9.84 12.31 -31.02
C VAL A 386 -9.10 13.37 -31.82
N PHE A 387 -8.18 14.12 -31.20
CA PHE A 387 -7.40 15.16 -31.89
C PHE A 387 -6.10 14.62 -32.49
N PHE A 388 -5.46 13.65 -31.82
CA PHE A 388 -4.16 13.11 -32.18
C PHE A 388 -4.21 11.58 -32.21
N ARG A 389 -4.24 10.99 -33.42
CA ARG A 389 -4.31 9.53 -33.58
C ARG A 389 -3.07 8.80 -33.08
N ASP A 390 -1.91 9.48 -33.06
CA ASP A 390 -0.65 8.91 -32.58
C ASP A 390 -0.62 8.66 -31.06
N THR A 391 -1.60 9.20 -30.32
CA THR A 391 -1.79 8.93 -28.89
C THR A 391 -1.83 7.43 -28.61
N GLN A 392 -2.37 6.62 -29.53
CA GLN A 392 -2.43 5.17 -29.37
C GLN A 392 -1.04 4.51 -29.28
N PHE A 393 -0.12 4.90 -30.15
CA PHE A 393 1.24 4.35 -30.15
C PHE A 393 2.04 4.88 -28.95
N LEU A 394 1.95 6.18 -28.69
CA LEU A 394 2.63 6.81 -27.56
C LEU A 394 2.17 6.21 -26.22
N TRP A 395 0.86 5.99 -26.05
CA TRP A 395 0.32 5.36 -24.84
C TRP A 395 0.82 3.92 -24.66
N GLY A 396 1.01 3.16 -25.75
CA GLY A 396 1.58 1.82 -25.69
C GLY A 396 2.99 1.81 -25.07
N VAL A 397 3.86 2.71 -25.53
CA VAL A 397 5.24 2.83 -25.02
C VAL A 397 5.24 3.33 -23.57
N ILE A 398 4.45 4.36 -23.26
CA ILE A 398 4.34 4.90 -21.89
C ILE A 398 3.82 3.84 -20.92
N SER A 399 2.80 3.07 -21.31
CA SER A 399 2.25 2.00 -20.47
C SER A 399 3.31 0.94 -20.20
N MET A 400 4.08 0.54 -21.21
CA MET A 400 5.17 -0.44 -21.03
C MET A 400 6.21 0.07 -20.03
N LEU A 401 6.71 1.31 -20.19
CA LEU A 401 7.68 1.90 -19.26
C LEU A 401 7.12 2.00 -17.83
N TRP A 402 5.87 2.41 -17.70
CA TRP A 402 5.22 2.60 -16.40
C TRP A 402 4.94 1.28 -15.69
N MET A 403 4.73 0.17 -16.42
CA MET A 403 4.65 -1.17 -15.85
C MET A 403 5.92 -1.52 -15.07
N TYR A 404 7.09 -1.30 -15.66
CA TYR A 404 8.38 -1.60 -15.03
C TYR A 404 8.77 -0.61 -13.93
N LEU A 405 8.34 0.65 -14.05
CA LEU A 405 8.48 1.67 -13.00
C LEU A 405 7.57 1.38 -11.80
N THR A 406 6.56 0.53 -11.95
CA THR A 406 5.71 0.13 -10.83
C THR A 406 6.29 -1.16 -10.22
N PRO A 407 6.47 -1.26 -8.89
CA PRO A 407 7.01 -2.47 -8.25
C PRO A 407 5.95 -3.59 -8.23
N ILE A 408 5.70 -4.17 -9.40
CA ILE A 408 4.75 -5.25 -9.63
C ILE A 408 5.43 -6.59 -9.35
N PHE A 409 6.62 -6.79 -9.93
CA PHE A 409 7.32 -8.08 -9.94
C PHE A 409 8.46 -8.19 -8.90
N TYR A 410 8.86 -7.06 -8.31
CA TYR A 410 9.99 -6.97 -7.38
C TYR A 410 9.59 -6.21 -6.10
N ASP A 411 10.41 -6.31 -5.06
CA ASP A 411 10.23 -5.59 -3.80
C ASP A 411 10.63 -4.11 -3.94
N ALA A 412 9.88 -3.22 -3.30
CA ALA A 412 10.22 -1.82 -3.23
C ALA A 412 11.51 -1.57 -2.43
N GLU A 413 11.91 -2.49 -1.54
CA GLU A 413 13.14 -2.38 -0.73
C GLU A 413 14.43 -2.47 -1.54
N ILE A 414 14.39 -3.09 -2.72
CA ILE A 414 15.57 -3.21 -3.60
C ILE A 414 15.91 -1.87 -4.28
N ILE A 415 14.98 -0.90 -4.23
CA ILE A 415 15.13 0.39 -4.89
C ILE A 415 16.07 1.28 -4.06
N PRO A 416 17.16 1.82 -4.64
CA PRO A 416 18.05 2.75 -3.94
C PRO A 416 17.32 3.96 -3.36
N ALA A 417 17.73 4.41 -2.18
CA ALA A 417 17.08 5.50 -1.45
C ALA A 417 16.89 6.79 -2.29
N GLN A 418 17.86 7.11 -3.15
CA GLN A 418 17.81 8.28 -4.06
C GLN A 418 16.62 8.27 -5.02
N TYR A 419 16.15 7.09 -5.46
CA TYR A 419 15.02 6.97 -6.39
C TYR A 419 13.68 6.76 -5.69
N MET A 420 13.69 6.49 -4.38
CA MET A 420 12.49 6.18 -3.61
C MET A 420 11.42 7.28 -3.71
N THR A 421 11.80 8.56 -3.79
CA THR A 421 10.87 9.68 -3.96
C THR A 421 10.11 9.61 -5.27
N LEU A 422 10.78 9.29 -6.38
CA LEU A 422 10.15 9.16 -7.70
C LEU A 422 9.13 8.01 -7.70
N TYR A 423 9.48 6.89 -7.07
CA TYR A 423 8.57 5.75 -6.93
C TYR A 423 7.37 6.06 -6.05
N LYS A 424 7.57 6.79 -4.94
CA LYS A 424 6.49 7.26 -4.07
C LYS A 424 5.56 8.27 -4.76
N MET A 425 5.98 8.91 -5.86
CA MET A 425 5.08 9.76 -6.66
C MET A 425 4.14 8.96 -7.57
N ASN A 426 4.40 7.67 -7.81
CA ASN A 426 3.57 6.84 -8.68
C ASN A 426 2.19 6.55 -8.02
N PRO A 427 1.06 6.97 -8.61
CA PRO A 427 -0.28 6.70 -8.09
C PRO A 427 -0.58 5.21 -7.89
N LEU A 428 -0.16 4.37 -8.84
CA LEU A 428 -0.44 2.93 -8.81
C LEU A 428 0.31 2.22 -7.69
N TYR A 429 1.47 2.75 -7.28
CA TYR A 429 2.23 2.22 -6.14
C TYR A 429 1.38 2.23 -4.87
N HIS A 430 0.71 3.35 -4.56
CA HIS A 430 -0.11 3.48 -3.36
C HIS A 430 -1.33 2.56 -3.38
N ILE A 431 -1.98 2.42 -4.53
CA ILE A 431 -3.15 1.55 -4.70
C ILE A 431 -2.76 0.08 -4.52
N ILE A 432 -1.69 -0.36 -5.18
CA ILE A 432 -1.20 -1.75 -5.10
C ILE A 432 -0.70 -2.06 -3.69
N ARG A 433 -0.01 -1.12 -3.04
CA ARG A 433 0.47 -1.25 -1.64
C ARG A 433 -0.69 -1.55 -0.69
N ILE A 434 -1.79 -0.78 -0.77
CA ILE A 434 -2.97 -1.02 0.08
C ILE A 434 -3.58 -2.40 -0.20
N MET A 435 -3.72 -2.80 -1.46
CA MET A 435 -4.25 -4.13 -1.79
C MET A 435 -3.37 -5.25 -1.24
N ARG A 436 -2.05 -5.12 -1.33
CA ARG A 436 -1.10 -6.09 -0.76
C ARG A 436 -1.17 -6.16 0.76
N ILE A 437 -1.23 -5.03 1.46
CA ILE A 437 -1.36 -5.00 2.93
C ILE A 437 -2.63 -5.71 3.38
N LEU A 438 -3.76 -5.46 2.69
CA LEU A 438 -5.04 -6.10 3.01
C LEU A 438 -5.06 -7.60 2.72
N LEU A 439 -4.44 -8.03 1.62
CA LEU A 439 -4.48 -9.42 1.14
C LEU A 439 -3.41 -10.32 1.76
N ILE A 440 -2.17 -9.83 1.89
CA ILE A 440 -1.01 -10.62 2.33
C ILE A 440 -0.84 -10.52 3.83
N ASN A 441 -0.72 -9.28 4.34
CA ASN A 441 -0.47 -9.05 5.77
C ASN A 441 -1.74 -9.23 6.59
N GLY A 442 -2.91 -9.12 5.94
CA GLY A 442 -4.20 -9.26 6.60
C GLY A 442 -4.39 -8.22 7.69
N VAL A 443 -3.86 -7.00 7.53
CA VAL A 443 -4.02 -5.88 8.46
C VAL A 443 -4.62 -4.68 7.73
N SER A 444 -5.29 -3.78 8.46
CA SER A 444 -5.70 -2.50 7.86
C SER A 444 -4.46 -1.61 7.68
N PRO A 445 -4.30 -0.95 6.51
CA PRO A 445 -3.27 0.06 6.32
C PRO A 445 -3.40 1.26 7.25
N GLU A 446 -2.30 2.00 7.38
CA GLU A 446 -2.27 3.29 8.07
C GLU A 446 -3.32 4.29 7.48
N PRO A 447 -3.93 5.16 8.31
CA PRO A 447 -4.91 6.15 7.84
C PRO A 447 -4.35 7.08 6.74
N LYS A 448 -3.06 7.42 6.79
CA LYS A 448 -2.37 8.24 5.78
C LYS A 448 -2.42 7.58 4.39
N ALA A 449 -2.29 6.26 4.32
CA ALA A 449 -2.31 5.53 3.06
C ALA A 449 -3.69 5.64 2.39
N TYR A 450 -4.78 5.55 3.16
CA TYR A 450 -6.14 5.76 2.64
C TYR A 450 -6.32 7.15 2.03
N LEU A 451 -5.85 8.19 2.71
CA LEU A 451 -5.92 9.57 2.22
C LEU A 451 -5.10 9.78 0.94
N LEU A 452 -3.87 9.27 0.91
CA LEU A 452 -3.02 9.33 -0.28
C LEU A 452 -3.66 8.58 -1.46
N CYS A 453 -4.19 7.39 -1.23
CA CYS A 453 -4.88 6.59 -2.25
C CYS A 453 -6.13 7.30 -2.82
N ALA A 454 -6.90 7.98 -1.96
CA ALA A 454 -8.02 8.81 -2.39
C ALA A 454 -7.53 10.04 -3.20
N ALA A 455 -6.48 10.72 -2.76
CA ALA A 455 -5.93 11.88 -3.45
C ALA A 455 -5.41 11.52 -4.86
N VAL A 456 -4.61 10.47 -4.97
CA VAL A 456 -4.01 10.04 -6.24
C VAL A 456 -5.05 9.49 -7.24
N SER A 457 -6.23 9.09 -6.77
CA SER A 457 -7.33 8.66 -7.65
C SER A 457 -8.26 9.80 -8.05
N LEU A 458 -8.55 10.74 -7.15
CA LEU A 458 -9.45 11.86 -7.41
C LEU A 458 -8.81 12.96 -8.26
N ILE A 459 -7.52 13.24 -8.11
CA ILE A 459 -6.84 14.29 -8.88
C ILE A 459 -6.88 13.99 -10.39
N PRO A 460 -6.46 12.80 -10.88
CA PRO A 460 -6.53 12.47 -12.30
C PRO A 460 -7.97 12.38 -12.83
N LEU A 461 -8.91 11.93 -11.99
CA LEU A 461 -10.34 11.95 -12.35
C LEU A 461 -10.85 13.36 -12.58
N PHE A 462 -10.53 14.29 -11.69
CA PHE A 462 -10.94 15.69 -11.81
C PHE A 462 -10.34 16.34 -13.06
N LEU A 463 -9.03 16.19 -13.26
CA LEU A 463 -8.33 16.70 -14.44
C LEU A 463 -8.90 16.09 -15.74
N GLY A 464 -9.10 14.77 -15.76
CA GLY A 464 -9.69 14.07 -16.90
C GLY A 464 -11.10 14.51 -17.23
N ALA A 465 -11.95 14.68 -16.21
CA ALA A 465 -13.30 15.19 -16.39
C ALA A 465 -13.32 16.62 -16.92
N LEU A 466 -12.43 17.50 -16.43
CA LEU A 466 -12.34 18.90 -16.89
C LEU A 466 -11.90 18.98 -18.35
N VAL A 467 -10.83 18.27 -18.72
CA VAL A 467 -10.31 18.25 -20.09
C VAL A 467 -11.35 17.66 -21.04
N PHE A 468 -11.97 16.53 -20.68
CA PHE A 468 -13.00 15.90 -21.50
C PHE A 468 -14.21 16.83 -21.68
N LYS A 469 -14.68 17.48 -20.61
CA LYS A 469 -15.81 18.41 -20.68
C LYS A 469 -15.51 19.60 -21.61
N LYS A 470 -14.29 20.13 -21.61
CA LYS A 470 -13.87 21.22 -22.51
C LYS A 470 -13.67 20.75 -23.95
N ALA A 471 -13.25 19.51 -24.14
CA ALA A 471 -12.97 18.94 -25.45
C ALA A 471 -14.20 18.40 -26.18
N GLN A 472 -15.20 17.91 -25.45
CA GLN A 472 -16.31 17.13 -26.01
C GLN A 472 -17.09 17.85 -27.12
N ASP A 473 -17.22 19.18 -27.07
CA ASP A 473 -17.99 19.95 -28.04
C ASP A 473 -17.30 19.95 -29.42
N ARG A 474 -15.97 19.87 -29.44
CA ARG A 474 -15.18 19.83 -30.66
C ARG A 474 -15.07 18.43 -31.28
N PHE A 475 -15.42 17.36 -30.56
CA PHE A 475 -15.25 15.99 -31.06
C PHE A 475 -15.92 15.75 -32.42
N VAL A 476 -17.10 16.32 -32.65
CA VAL A 476 -17.85 16.13 -33.90
C VAL A 476 -17.11 16.70 -35.12
N LEU A 477 -16.20 17.66 -34.93
CA LEU A 477 -15.42 18.27 -36.02
C LEU A 477 -14.21 17.41 -36.45
N TYR A 478 -13.78 16.48 -35.60
CA TYR A 478 -12.56 15.67 -35.79
C TYR A 478 -12.86 14.17 -35.94
N LEU A 479 -14.13 13.79 -35.77
CA LEU A 479 -14.67 12.44 -35.95
C LEU A 479 -15.13 12.24 -37.39
#